data_AF-A0A352IC60-F1
#
_entry.id   AF-A0A352IC60-F1
#
_cell.length_a   1.000
_cell.length_b   1.000
_cell.length_c   1.000
_cell.angle_alpha   90.00
_cell.angle_beta   90.00
_cell.angle_gamma   90.00
#
_symmetry.space_group_name_H-M   'P 1'
#
loop_
_entity.id
_entity.type
_entity.pdbx_description
1 polymer ?
#
loop_
_entity_poly.entity_id
_entity_poly.type
_entity_poly.pdbx_seq_one_letter_code
_entity_poly.pdbx_strand_id
1 'polypeptide(L)'
;MKLKKIAFAIVLAAVAAPAHAQDFTGKDLNERIGYSNNNNEDSIKAGRGYVSYFQQSIQNQDWKGAYTNYEWLIKHAPFAITGIYTQGPFMFYHLIDAEKDQAKKLAYFNEMMSLFDARQKNLDALNTFAKTKSTLGDVLALKADYYNWTAPTVQGSGYTLNKSYANYSNAIKMINEKGGREIEGSVLQNFFLVSDAMYKTAPNALREQYLQDYLDSKDACEKMLQLAKEAQAAGDTSKAAKLLAKYD
;
A
#
# COMPACT_ATOMS: atom_id res chain seq x y z
N MET A 1 15.14 22.26 -15.10
CA MET A 1 14.53 21.33 -16.08
C MET A 1 13.14 20.98 -15.57
N LYS A 2 12.05 21.34 -16.27
CA LYS A 2 10.69 20.98 -15.85
C LYS A 2 10.57 19.45 -15.95
N LEU A 3 10.40 18.75 -14.82
CA LEU A 3 10.10 17.31 -14.80
C LEU A 3 8.89 17.08 -15.72
N LYS A 4 9.13 16.47 -16.89
CA LYS A 4 8.03 15.96 -17.73
C LYS A 4 7.27 14.97 -16.85
N LYS A 5 5.95 15.11 -16.77
CA LYS A 5 5.08 14.28 -15.93
C LYS A 5 5.37 12.81 -16.22
N ILE A 6 6.03 12.12 -15.29
CA ILE A 6 6.21 10.67 -15.37
C ILE A 6 4.84 10.07 -15.09
N ALA A 7 4.28 9.36 -16.06
CA ALA A 7 3.05 8.61 -15.88
C ALA A 7 3.42 7.33 -15.14
N PHE A 8 3.05 7.25 -13.86
CA PHE A 8 3.27 6.06 -13.04
C PHE A 8 2.15 5.05 -13.25
N ALA A 9 2.51 3.76 -13.22
CA ALA A 9 1.51 2.72 -13.22
C ALA A 9 0.79 2.74 -11.87
N ILE A 10 -0.53 2.90 -11.93
CA ILE A 10 -1.40 2.92 -10.78
C ILE A 10 -2.18 1.60 -10.81
N VAL A 11 -1.71 0.59 -10.08
CA VAL A 11 -2.52 -0.61 -9.80
C VAL A 11 -3.39 -0.27 -8.61
N LEU A 12 -4.54 0.35 -8.87
CA LEU A 12 -5.59 0.44 -7.87
C LEU A 12 -6.16 -0.95 -7.71
N ALA A 13 -5.90 -1.55 -6.55
CA ALA A 13 -6.58 -2.76 -6.14
C ALA A 13 -8.08 -2.52 -6.31
N ALA A 14 -8.70 -3.25 -7.25
CA ALA A 14 -10.07 -3.00 -7.69
C ALA A 14 -10.99 -2.92 -6.46
N VAL A 15 -11.60 -1.75 -6.26
CA VAL A 15 -12.41 -1.39 -5.07
C VAL A 15 -13.58 -2.36 -4.82
N ALA A 16 -13.87 -3.25 -5.77
CA ALA A 16 -15.02 -4.16 -5.77
C ALA A 16 -14.67 -5.65 -6.00
N ALA A 17 -13.42 -6.10 -5.81
CA ALA A 17 -13.13 -7.54 -5.90
C ALA A 17 -13.52 -8.27 -4.59
N PRO A 18 -14.13 -9.49 -4.66
CA PRO A 18 -14.34 -10.35 -3.49
C PRO A 18 -13.03 -10.74 -2.78
N ALA A 19 -11.87 -10.50 -3.41
CA ALA A 19 -10.54 -10.63 -2.81
C ALA A 19 -10.26 -9.64 -1.67
N HIS A 20 -11.05 -8.56 -1.55
CA HIS A 20 -10.98 -7.59 -0.45
C HIS A 20 -12.03 -7.81 0.65
N ALA A 21 -12.86 -8.86 0.54
CA ALA A 21 -13.83 -9.18 1.58
C ALA A 21 -13.09 -9.42 2.90
N GLN A 22 -13.52 -8.71 3.95
CA GLN A 22 -12.93 -8.81 5.28
C GLN A 22 -13.14 -10.23 5.80
N ASP A 23 -12.04 -10.96 5.99
CA ASP A 23 -12.07 -12.31 6.52
C ASP A 23 -12.12 -12.26 8.05
N PHE A 24 -13.23 -12.73 8.63
CA PHE A 24 -13.43 -12.87 10.08
C PHE A 24 -13.25 -14.32 10.56
N THR A 25 -12.69 -15.21 9.73
CA THR A 25 -12.27 -16.53 10.21
C THR A 25 -11.13 -16.39 11.22
N GLY A 26 -11.19 -17.12 12.33
CA GLY A 26 -10.20 -17.10 13.41
C GLY A 26 -10.54 -16.15 14.56
N LYS A 27 -10.76 -14.85 14.29
CA LYS A 27 -11.27 -13.90 15.28
C LYS A 27 -12.43 -13.10 14.71
N ASP A 28 -13.57 -13.14 15.40
CA ASP A 28 -14.74 -12.37 15.00
C ASP A 28 -14.53 -10.85 15.21
N LEU A 29 -15.47 -10.06 14.70
CA LEU A 29 -15.39 -8.60 14.80
C LEU A 29 -15.39 -8.10 16.26
N ASN A 30 -16.08 -8.77 17.19
CA ASN A 30 -16.09 -8.37 18.59
C ASN A 30 -14.73 -8.63 19.24
N GLU A 31 -14.10 -9.77 18.96
CA GLU A 31 -12.76 -10.09 19.46
C GLU A 31 -11.71 -9.10 18.95
N ARG A 32 -11.84 -8.67 17.69
CA ARG A 32 -10.95 -7.66 17.09
C ARG A 32 -11.15 -6.26 17.66
N ILE A 33 -12.39 -5.86 17.92
CA ILE A 33 -12.70 -4.60 18.63
C ILE A 33 -12.16 -4.67 20.07
N GLY A 34 -12.37 -5.79 20.76
CA GLY A 34 -11.87 -6.03 22.12
C GLY A 34 -10.34 -6.05 22.20
N TYR A 35 -9.65 -6.49 21.13
CA TYR A 35 -8.18 -6.42 21.05
C TYR A 35 -7.64 -4.98 21.20
N SER A 36 -8.47 -3.97 20.88
CA SER A 36 -8.12 -2.55 21.02
C SER A 36 -8.44 -1.95 22.39
N ASN A 37 -9.26 -2.60 23.21
CA ASN A 37 -9.89 -1.99 24.38
C ASN A 37 -9.62 -2.80 25.65
N ASN A 38 -8.80 -2.26 26.55
CA ASN A 38 -8.73 -2.74 27.94
C ASN A 38 -9.94 -2.30 28.79
N ASN A 39 -10.91 -1.55 28.21
CA ASN A 39 -11.87 -0.76 28.99
C ASN A 39 -13.37 -1.11 28.81
N ASN A 40 -13.74 -2.17 28.09
CA ASN A 40 -15.11 -2.76 28.07
C ASN A 40 -16.35 -1.83 27.86
N GLU A 41 -16.22 -0.55 27.55
CA GLU A 41 -17.36 0.36 27.35
C GLU A 41 -17.84 0.37 25.89
N ASP A 42 -19.10 -0.02 25.65
CA ASP A 42 -20.04 0.17 24.51
C ASP A 42 -19.50 0.24 23.05
N SER A 43 -18.21 -0.03 22.85
CA SER A 43 -17.46 0.08 21.61
C SER A 43 -17.81 -1.03 20.64
N ILE A 44 -18.43 -2.11 21.15
CA ILE A 44 -18.85 -3.28 20.38
C ILE A 44 -20.04 -2.94 19.46
N LYS A 45 -20.99 -2.11 19.90
CA LYS A 45 -22.09 -1.61 19.06
C LYS A 45 -21.67 -0.42 18.20
N ALA A 46 -20.96 0.55 18.79
CA ALA A 46 -20.47 1.72 18.05
C ALA A 46 -19.51 1.32 16.91
N GLY A 47 -18.53 0.47 17.18
CA GLY A 47 -17.52 0.05 16.20
C GLY A 47 -18.09 -0.72 15.01
N ARG A 48 -19.14 -1.53 15.20
CA ARG A 48 -19.82 -2.23 14.10
C ARG A 48 -20.46 -1.27 13.10
N GLY A 49 -21.07 -0.20 13.60
CA GLY A 49 -21.63 0.87 12.76
C GLY A 49 -20.53 1.53 11.92
N TYR A 50 -19.47 2.01 12.57
CA TYR A 50 -18.36 2.65 11.88
C TYR A 50 -17.66 1.72 10.87
N VAL A 51 -17.48 0.44 11.19
CA VAL A 51 -16.94 -0.56 10.25
C VAL A 51 -17.83 -0.69 9.01
N SER A 52 -19.14 -0.87 9.22
CA SER A 52 -20.10 -1.09 8.13
C SER A 52 -20.18 0.16 7.23
N TYR A 53 -20.28 1.34 7.83
CA TYR A 53 -20.33 2.59 7.08
C TYR A 53 -19.02 2.92 6.39
N PHE A 54 -17.85 2.62 6.98
CA PHE A 54 -16.57 2.74 6.29
C PHE A 54 -16.56 1.87 5.02
N GLN A 55 -16.88 0.58 5.15
CA GLN A 55 -16.87 -0.35 4.02
C GLN A 55 -17.88 0.04 2.93
N GLN A 56 -19.11 0.42 3.32
CA GLN A 56 -20.13 0.90 2.37
C GLN A 56 -19.70 2.19 1.68
N SER A 57 -19.10 3.12 2.42
CA SER A 57 -18.61 4.38 1.84
C SER A 57 -17.49 4.14 0.83
N ILE A 58 -16.55 3.23 1.13
CA ILE A 58 -15.50 2.81 0.18
C ILE A 58 -16.13 2.19 -1.09
N GLN A 59 -17.10 1.29 -0.92
CA GLN A 59 -17.80 0.64 -2.05
C GLN A 59 -18.57 1.65 -2.92
N ASN A 60 -19.21 2.63 -2.28
CA ASN A 60 -19.98 3.67 -2.95
C ASN A 60 -19.12 4.85 -3.43
N GLN A 61 -17.79 4.78 -3.26
CA GLN A 61 -16.86 5.86 -3.58
C GLN A 61 -17.17 7.18 -2.86
N ASP A 62 -17.86 7.12 -1.72
CA ASP A 62 -18.07 8.26 -0.81
C ASP A 62 -16.83 8.43 0.08
N TRP A 63 -15.80 9.07 -0.47
CA TRP A 63 -14.51 9.23 0.23
C TRP A 63 -14.60 10.07 1.50
N LYS A 64 -15.54 11.03 1.54
CA LYS A 64 -15.75 11.87 2.73
C LYS A 64 -16.47 11.09 3.82
N GLY A 65 -17.51 10.33 3.47
CA GLY A 65 -18.17 9.41 4.40
C GLY A 65 -17.21 8.35 4.93
N ALA A 66 -16.34 7.80 4.07
CA ALA A 66 -15.30 6.86 4.48
C ALA A 66 -14.33 7.52 5.49
N TYR A 67 -13.90 8.76 5.24
CA TYR A 67 -13.00 9.50 6.13
C TYR A 67 -13.59 9.71 7.53
N THR A 68 -14.84 10.16 7.60
CA THR A 68 -15.54 10.36 8.89
C THR A 68 -15.58 9.08 9.73
N ASN A 69 -15.79 7.92 9.09
CA ASN A 69 -15.79 6.64 9.80
C ASN A 69 -14.38 6.17 10.15
N TYR A 70 -13.41 6.39 9.26
CA TYR A 70 -11.99 6.11 9.49
C TYR A 70 -11.46 6.81 10.74
N GLU A 71 -11.74 8.10 10.91
CA GLU A 71 -11.25 8.89 12.05
C GLU A 71 -11.63 8.28 13.39
N TRP A 72 -12.87 7.79 13.49
CA TRP A 72 -13.31 7.10 14.70
C TRP A 72 -12.60 5.75 14.86
N LEU A 73 -12.55 4.96 13.79
CA LEU A 73 -12.00 3.60 13.82
C LEU A 73 -10.51 3.59 14.17
N ILE A 74 -9.69 4.42 13.54
CA ILE A 74 -8.24 4.42 13.79
C ILE A 74 -7.90 4.78 15.24
N LYS A 75 -8.76 5.57 15.90
CA LYS A 75 -8.58 6.03 17.28
C LYS A 75 -9.11 5.03 18.32
N HIS A 76 -10.28 4.44 18.07
CA HIS A 76 -11.00 3.65 19.09
C HIS A 76 -11.05 2.15 18.80
N ALA A 77 -10.87 1.74 17.54
CA ALA A 77 -10.91 0.35 17.14
C ALA A 77 -9.96 0.03 15.95
N PRO A 78 -8.66 0.39 16.00
CA PRO A 78 -7.70 0.21 14.90
C PRO A 78 -7.62 -1.22 14.36
N PHE A 79 -7.91 -2.23 15.17
CA PHE A 79 -7.83 -3.64 14.78
C PHE A 79 -9.15 -4.23 14.27
N ALA A 80 -10.25 -3.48 14.34
CA ALA A 80 -11.59 -3.97 13.99
C ALA A 80 -11.65 -4.52 12.56
N ILE A 81 -11.03 -3.80 11.62
CA ILE A 81 -10.87 -4.22 10.23
C ILE A 81 -9.47 -3.86 9.73
N THR A 82 -8.84 -4.81 9.05
CA THR A 82 -7.56 -4.56 8.36
C THR A 82 -7.73 -3.60 7.18
N GLY A 83 -8.96 -3.49 6.65
CA GLY A 83 -9.36 -2.56 5.59
C GLY A 83 -8.97 -1.10 5.83
N ILE A 84 -8.94 -0.63 7.08
CA ILE A 84 -8.47 0.72 7.42
C ILE A 84 -7.07 0.97 6.85
N TYR A 85 -6.17 0.00 6.95
CA TYR A 85 -4.77 0.13 6.55
C TYR A 85 -4.49 -0.26 5.09
N THR A 86 -5.41 -0.95 4.43
CA THR A 86 -5.25 -1.40 3.04
C THR A 86 -6.05 -0.54 2.06
N GLN A 87 -7.24 -0.08 2.45
CA GLN A 87 -8.14 0.75 1.64
C GLN A 87 -8.11 2.23 2.06
N GLY A 88 -7.76 2.53 3.31
CA GLY A 88 -7.64 3.92 3.79
C GLY A 88 -6.68 4.79 2.97
N PRO A 89 -5.49 4.31 2.56
CA PRO A 89 -4.63 5.09 1.67
C PRO A 89 -5.29 5.47 0.34
N PHE A 90 -6.12 4.57 -0.22
CA PHE A 90 -6.85 4.84 -1.46
C PHE A 90 -7.92 5.92 -1.28
N MET A 91 -8.65 5.87 -0.17
CA MET A 91 -9.57 6.94 0.23
C MET A 91 -8.82 8.27 0.35
N PHE A 92 -7.68 8.32 1.04
CA PHE A 92 -6.87 9.53 1.16
C PHE A 92 -6.37 10.07 -0.18
N TYR A 93 -5.93 9.18 -1.08
CA TYR A 93 -5.54 9.57 -2.44
C TYR A 93 -6.66 10.34 -3.14
N HIS A 94 -7.90 9.82 -3.09
CA HIS A 94 -9.04 10.50 -3.70
C HIS A 94 -9.43 11.80 -3.00
N LEU A 95 -9.33 11.86 -1.66
CA LEU A 95 -9.54 13.11 -0.92
C LEU A 95 -8.51 14.18 -1.31
N ILE A 96 -7.24 13.80 -1.43
CA ILE A 96 -6.15 14.69 -1.86
C ILE A 96 -6.37 15.15 -3.30
N ASP A 97 -6.73 14.25 -4.21
CA ASP A 97 -6.94 14.58 -5.62
C ASP A 97 -8.09 15.57 -5.82
N ALA A 98 -9.23 15.34 -5.13
CA ALA A 98 -10.42 16.17 -5.22
C ALA A 98 -10.32 17.52 -4.47
N GLU A 99 -9.46 17.62 -3.45
CA GLU A 99 -9.28 18.84 -2.67
C GLU A 99 -8.53 19.92 -3.48
N LYS A 100 -8.85 21.20 -3.27
CA LYS A 100 -8.18 22.34 -3.91
C LYS A 100 -7.28 23.09 -2.94
N ASP A 101 -7.65 23.12 -1.67
CA ASP A 101 -6.90 23.76 -0.61
C ASP A 101 -5.60 22.98 -0.31
N GLN A 102 -4.45 23.61 -0.48
CA GLN A 102 -3.15 22.97 -0.31
C GLN A 102 -2.85 22.59 1.15
N ALA A 103 -3.34 23.36 2.12
CA ALA A 103 -3.16 23.03 3.53
C ALA A 103 -3.98 21.78 3.90
N LYS A 104 -5.20 21.65 3.37
CA LYS A 104 -6.02 20.44 3.54
C LYS A 104 -5.43 19.24 2.81
N LYS A 105 -4.94 19.40 1.57
CA LYS A 105 -4.20 18.34 0.88
C LYS A 105 -3.00 17.86 1.72
N LEU A 106 -2.26 18.79 2.31
CA LEU A 106 -1.12 18.46 3.16
C LEU A 106 -1.53 17.72 4.43
N ALA A 107 -2.64 18.11 5.07
CA ALA A 107 -3.19 17.40 6.21
C ALA A 107 -3.56 15.94 5.84
N TYR A 108 -4.33 15.74 4.78
CA TYR A 108 -4.68 14.40 4.29
C TYR A 108 -3.46 13.57 3.87
N PHE A 109 -2.47 14.19 3.22
CA PHE A 109 -1.22 13.53 2.87
C PHE A 109 -0.45 13.06 4.11
N ASN A 110 -0.32 13.91 5.12
CA ASN A 110 0.38 13.57 6.36
C ASN A 110 -0.35 12.46 7.11
N GLU A 111 -1.68 12.51 7.17
CA GLU A 111 -2.49 11.43 7.76
C GLU A 111 -2.32 10.12 7.00
N MET A 112 -2.35 10.14 5.67
CA MET A 112 -2.09 8.96 4.84
C MET A 112 -0.70 8.36 5.11
N MET A 113 0.35 9.20 5.21
CA MET A 113 1.69 8.72 5.55
C MET A 113 1.75 8.12 6.96
N SER A 114 1.07 8.75 7.93
CA SER A 114 0.99 8.24 9.31
C SER A 114 0.22 6.92 9.40
N LEU A 115 -0.74 6.68 8.50
CA LEU A 115 -1.48 5.43 8.43
C LEU A 115 -0.58 4.26 8.04
N PHE A 116 0.38 4.48 7.13
CA PHE A 116 1.41 3.47 6.84
C PHE A 116 2.34 3.24 8.03
N ASP A 117 2.71 4.28 8.78
CA ASP A 117 3.53 4.14 9.97
C ASP A 117 2.79 3.35 11.06
N ALA A 118 1.50 3.60 11.24
CA ALA A 118 0.64 2.82 12.13
C ALA A 118 0.52 1.36 11.68
N ARG A 119 0.35 1.11 10.37
CA ARG A 119 0.33 -0.25 9.81
C ARG A 119 1.64 -0.98 10.06
N GLN A 120 2.78 -0.32 9.87
CA GLN A 120 4.10 -0.89 10.15
C GLN A 120 4.25 -1.24 11.64
N LYS A 121 3.89 -0.31 12.54
CA LYS A 121 3.95 -0.53 13.99
C LYS A 121 3.08 -1.72 14.44
N ASN A 122 1.92 -1.87 13.81
CA ASN A 122 0.92 -2.87 14.17
C ASN A 122 0.96 -4.13 13.29
N LEU A 123 1.98 -4.28 12.43
CA LEU A 123 2.00 -5.27 11.35
C LEU A 123 1.79 -6.69 11.83
N ASP A 124 2.50 -7.11 12.88
CA ASP A 124 2.42 -8.48 13.39
C ASP A 124 1.02 -8.80 13.93
N ALA A 125 0.42 -7.87 14.68
CA ALA A 125 -0.94 -8.01 15.18
C ALA A 125 -1.95 -8.07 14.02
N LEU A 126 -1.84 -7.15 13.05
CA LEU A 126 -2.71 -7.13 11.87
C LEU A 126 -2.60 -8.42 11.04
N ASN A 127 -1.41 -9.00 10.93
CA ASN A 127 -1.16 -10.27 10.26
C ASN A 127 -1.82 -11.48 10.95
N THR A 128 -2.22 -11.37 12.22
CA THR A 128 -3.03 -12.41 12.89
C THR A 128 -4.48 -12.42 12.41
N PHE A 129 -4.95 -11.30 11.83
CA PHE A 129 -6.32 -11.10 11.38
C PHE A 129 -6.48 -11.18 9.84
N ALA A 130 -5.36 -11.25 9.12
CA ALA A 130 -5.30 -11.19 7.67
C ALA A 130 -5.15 -12.59 7.06
N LYS A 131 -5.99 -12.90 6.08
CA LYS A 131 -5.89 -14.13 5.28
C LYS A 131 -4.54 -14.23 4.55
N THR A 132 -4.10 -13.12 3.97
CA THR A 132 -2.78 -12.98 3.35
C THR A 132 -1.95 -12.04 4.21
N LYS A 133 -0.88 -12.57 4.81
CA LYS A 133 0.02 -11.79 5.67
C LYS A 133 0.88 -10.85 4.81
N SER A 134 1.05 -9.60 5.22
CA SER A 134 1.99 -8.66 4.60
C SER A 134 3.39 -8.78 5.20
N THR A 135 4.45 -8.55 4.42
CA THR A 135 5.79 -8.22 4.93
C THR A 135 5.86 -6.75 5.31
N LEU A 136 6.92 -6.37 6.03
CA LEU A 136 7.31 -4.98 6.16
C LEU A 136 7.58 -4.33 4.79
N GLY A 137 8.26 -5.05 3.90
CA GLY A 137 8.55 -4.58 2.55
C GLY A 137 7.30 -4.26 1.74
N ASP A 138 6.24 -5.06 1.83
CA ASP A 138 4.95 -4.83 1.15
C ASP A 138 4.31 -3.51 1.61
N VAL A 139 4.38 -3.24 2.92
CA VAL A 139 3.86 -1.99 3.51
C VAL A 139 4.67 -0.79 3.03
N LEU A 140 6.00 -0.91 3.00
CA LEU A 140 6.90 0.15 2.56
C LEU A 140 6.78 0.41 1.04
N ALA A 141 6.58 -0.63 0.24
CA ALA A 141 6.38 -0.52 -1.20
C ALA A 141 5.10 0.28 -1.50
N LEU A 142 3.99 -0.09 -0.85
CA LEU A 142 2.74 0.65 -0.99
C LEU A 142 2.87 2.09 -0.49
N LYS A 143 3.58 2.33 0.62
CA LYS A 143 3.89 3.68 1.09
C LYS A 143 4.69 4.47 0.05
N ALA A 144 5.66 3.84 -0.61
CA ALA A 144 6.48 4.46 -1.66
C ALA A 144 5.63 4.83 -2.88
N ASP A 145 4.74 3.94 -3.32
CA ASP A 145 3.76 4.20 -4.37
C ASP A 145 2.91 5.44 -4.06
N TYR A 146 2.21 5.45 -2.92
CA TYR A 146 1.35 6.58 -2.56
C TYR A 146 2.15 7.88 -2.36
N TYR A 147 3.34 7.82 -1.75
CA TYR A 147 4.22 8.98 -1.66
C TYR A 147 4.55 9.53 -3.06
N ASN A 148 4.98 8.67 -3.97
CA ASN A 148 5.39 9.04 -5.32
C ASN A 148 4.22 9.57 -6.17
N TRP A 149 3.01 9.06 -5.96
CA TRP A 149 1.81 9.52 -6.66
C TRP A 149 1.28 10.85 -6.12
N THR A 150 1.26 11.05 -4.80
CA THR A 150 0.59 12.22 -4.20
C THR A 150 1.53 13.36 -3.85
N ALA A 151 2.71 13.06 -3.28
CA ALA A 151 3.60 14.10 -2.75
C ALA A 151 3.99 15.18 -3.78
N PRO A 152 4.22 14.87 -5.08
CA PRO A 152 4.50 15.90 -6.09
C PRO A 152 3.38 16.92 -6.30
N THR A 153 2.14 16.57 -5.92
CA THR A 153 0.93 17.40 -6.12
C THR A 153 0.53 18.20 -4.89
N VAL A 154 1.24 18.00 -3.76
CA VAL A 154 0.91 18.58 -2.46
C VAL A 154 2.04 19.52 -2.02
N GLN A 155 1.75 20.81 -1.93
CA GLN A 155 2.70 21.80 -1.42
C GLN A 155 3.04 21.50 0.05
N GLY A 156 4.34 21.54 0.39
CA GLY A 156 4.81 21.28 1.75
C GLY A 156 4.98 19.80 2.10
N SER A 157 4.72 18.87 1.18
CA SER A 157 4.94 17.42 1.36
C SER A 157 6.41 17.02 1.55
N GLY A 158 7.34 17.93 1.25
CA GLY A 158 8.78 17.63 1.20
C GLY A 158 9.14 16.64 0.10
N TYR A 159 8.40 16.63 -1.02
CA TYR A 159 8.70 15.77 -2.16
C TYR A 159 10.12 16.00 -2.69
N THR A 160 10.89 14.91 -2.83
CA THR A 160 12.11 14.89 -3.62
C THR A 160 12.22 13.56 -4.36
N LEU A 161 12.87 13.60 -5.53
CA LEU A 161 13.12 12.39 -6.31
C LEU A 161 14.00 11.39 -5.53
N ASN A 162 15.02 11.90 -4.82
CA ASN A 162 15.89 11.09 -3.95
C ASN A 162 15.10 10.34 -2.86
N LYS A 163 14.12 11.00 -2.24
CA LYS A 163 13.27 10.36 -1.21
C LYS A 163 12.35 9.32 -1.82
N SER A 164 11.80 9.57 -3.01
CA SER A 164 11.03 8.57 -3.76
C SER A 164 11.88 7.33 -4.05
N TYR A 165 13.09 7.53 -4.58
CA TYR A 165 14.06 6.47 -4.86
C TYR A 165 14.39 5.66 -3.59
N ALA A 166 14.74 6.36 -2.51
CA ALA A 166 15.10 5.72 -1.24
C ALA A 166 13.93 4.91 -0.66
N ASN A 167 12.70 5.39 -0.77
CA ASN A 167 11.52 4.65 -0.29
C ASN A 167 11.36 3.31 -1.02
N TYR A 168 11.43 3.30 -2.37
CA TYR A 168 11.34 2.06 -3.14
C TYR A 168 12.52 1.12 -2.89
N SER A 169 13.75 1.66 -2.91
CA SER A 169 14.97 0.86 -2.68
C SER A 169 14.93 0.17 -1.32
N ASN A 170 14.53 0.90 -0.26
CA ASN A 170 14.35 0.32 1.07
C ASN A 170 13.24 -0.73 1.12
N ALA A 171 12.11 -0.50 0.43
CA ALA A 171 11.02 -1.47 0.37
C ALA A 171 11.48 -2.79 -0.28
N ILE A 172 12.11 -2.72 -1.45
CA ILE A 172 12.63 -3.89 -2.19
C ILE A 172 13.65 -4.66 -1.35
N LYS A 173 14.59 -3.94 -0.70
CA LYS A 173 15.56 -4.56 0.22
C LYS A 173 14.87 -5.34 1.34
N MET A 174 13.86 -4.76 1.98
CA MET A 174 13.11 -5.41 3.06
C MET A 174 12.32 -6.65 2.58
N ILE A 175 11.78 -6.64 1.35
CA ILE A 175 11.13 -7.81 0.77
C ILE A 175 12.13 -8.95 0.58
N ASN A 176 13.34 -8.64 0.10
CA ASN A 176 14.40 -9.62 -0.13
C ASN A 176 14.92 -10.22 1.19
N GLU A 177 15.23 -9.40 2.19
CA GLU A 177 15.80 -9.85 3.48
C GLU A 177 14.84 -10.69 4.34
N LYS A 178 13.52 -10.47 4.23
CA LYS A 178 12.51 -11.23 4.99
C LYS A 178 12.01 -12.49 4.25
N GLY A 179 12.89 -13.08 3.45
CA GLY A 179 12.64 -14.37 2.79
C GLY A 179 12.08 -14.25 1.38
N GLY A 180 12.48 -13.22 0.62
CA GLY A 180 12.24 -13.08 -0.82
C GLY A 180 10.80 -13.40 -1.25
N ARG A 181 9.82 -12.63 -0.76
CA ARG A 181 8.45 -12.75 -1.24
C ARG A 181 8.31 -12.17 -2.65
N GLU A 182 7.18 -12.50 -3.27
CA GLU A 182 6.72 -11.92 -4.54
C GLU A 182 6.66 -10.39 -4.42
N ILE A 183 7.43 -9.68 -5.24
CA ILE A 183 7.30 -8.23 -5.40
C ILE A 183 6.22 -8.00 -6.46
N GLU A 184 5.31 -7.05 -6.22
CA GLU A 184 4.31 -6.65 -7.22
C GLU A 184 5.02 -5.99 -8.42
N GLY A 185 4.66 -6.37 -9.65
CA GLY A 185 5.32 -5.87 -10.87
C GLY A 185 5.22 -4.35 -11.01
N SER A 186 4.11 -3.75 -10.57
CA SER A 186 3.93 -2.30 -10.55
C SER A 186 4.93 -1.58 -9.65
N VAL A 187 5.34 -2.19 -8.53
CA VAL A 187 6.35 -1.63 -7.63
C VAL A 187 7.72 -1.61 -8.31
N LEU A 188 8.08 -2.69 -8.99
CA LEU A 188 9.34 -2.76 -9.76
C LEU A 188 9.33 -1.75 -10.92
N GLN A 189 8.21 -1.64 -11.63
CA GLN A 189 8.06 -0.65 -12.70
C GLN A 189 8.19 0.79 -12.16
N ASN A 190 7.49 1.13 -11.08
CA ASN A 190 7.55 2.46 -10.50
C ASN A 190 8.94 2.77 -9.92
N PHE A 191 9.59 1.81 -9.28
CA PHE A 191 10.99 1.93 -8.86
C PHE A 191 11.90 2.24 -10.05
N PHE A 192 11.78 1.48 -11.14
CA PHE A 192 12.60 1.69 -12.32
C PHE A 192 12.35 3.04 -13.00
N LEU A 193 11.10 3.51 -13.07
CA LEU A 193 10.77 4.85 -13.56
C LEU A 193 11.41 5.95 -12.70
N VAL A 194 11.45 5.75 -11.38
CA VAL A 194 12.14 6.67 -10.45
C VAL A 194 13.65 6.60 -10.62
N SER A 195 14.22 5.40 -10.81
CA SER A 195 15.66 5.22 -11.07
C SER A 195 16.10 5.84 -12.40
N ASP A 196 15.32 5.70 -13.47
CA ASP A 196 15.55 6.37 -14.76
C ASP A 196 15.48 7.90 -14.62
N ALA A 197 14.51 8.40 -13.86
CA ALA A 197 14.44 9.82 -13.55
C ALA A 197 15.67 10.31 -12.77
N MET A 198 16.15 9.52 -11.81
CA MET A 198 17.38 9.80 -11.05
C MET A 198 18.60 9.83 -11.98
N TYR A 199 18.77 8.81 -12.81
CA TYR A 199 19.85 8.69 -13.79
C TYR A 199 19.92 9.93 -14.68
N LYS A 200 18.77 10.40 -15.18
CA LYS A 200 18.67 11.61 -16.01
C LYS A 200 19.15 12.90 -15.32
N THR A 201 19.21 12.95 -13.98
CA THR A 201 19.75 14.11 -13.26
C THR A 201 21.27 14.15 -13.22
N ALA A 202 21.93 12.98 -13.23
CA ALA A 202 23.39 12.88 -13.19
C ALA A 202 23.91 11.60 -13.90
N PRO A 203 23.81 11.51 -15.24
CA PRO A 203 24.03 10.25 -15.97
C PRO A 203 25.43 9.65 -15.81
N ASN A 204 26.46 10.48 -15.64
CA ASN A 204 27.82 9.98 -15.46
C ASN A 204 28.07 9.43 -14.04
N ALA A 205 27.43 10.02 -13.02
CA ALA A 205 27.61 9.60 -11.63
C ALA A 205 26.69 8.42 -11.24
N LEU A 206 25.54 8.28 -11.91
CA LEU A 206 24.50 7.32 -11.55
C LEU A 206 24.38 6.14 -12.54
N ARG A 207 25.30 6.01 -13.51
CA ARG A 207 25.23 4.96 -14.54
C ARG A 207 25.24 3.56 -13.94
N GLU A 208 26.22 3.27 -13.08
CA GLU A 208 26.36 1.94 -12.48
C GLU A 208 25.16 1.58 -11.62
N GLN A 209 24.69 2.54 -10.81
CA GLN A 209 23.48 2.37 -10.00
C GLN A 209 22.25 2.09 -10.87
N TYR A 210 22.03 2.86 -11.94
CA TYR A 210 20.90 2.66 -12.85
C TYR A 210 20.93 1.30 -13.54
N LEU A 211 22.11 0.84 -13.97
CA LEU A 211 22.28 -0.48 -14.56
C LEU A 211 22.02 -1.59 -13.53
N GLN A 212 22.47 -1.43 -12.29
CA GLN A 212 22.19 -2.39 -11.22
C GLN A 212 20.69 -2.45 -10.90
N ASP A 213 20.02 -1.30 -10.79
CA ASP A 213 18.58 -1.23 -10.54
C ASP A 213 17.76 -1.92 -11.65
N TYR A 214 18.20 -1.79 -12.90
CA TYR A 214 17.62 -2.51 -14.04
C TYR A 214 17.79 -4.03 -13.90
N LEU A 215 19.02 -4.48 -13.62
CA LEU A 215 19.33 -5.91 -13.47
C LEU A 215 18.55 -6.53 -12.30
N ASP A 216 18.53 -5.86 -11.15
CA ASP A 216 17.79 -6.33 -9.97
C ASP A 216 16.29 -6.43 -10.24
N SER A 217 15.72 -5.44 -10.94
CA SER A 217 14.30 -5.45 -11.31
C SER A 217 13.99 -6.57 -12.31
N LYS A 218 14.87 -6.77 -13.30
CA LYS A 218 14.77 -7.86 -14.28
C LYS A 218 14.84 -9.22 -13.60
N ASP A 219 15.80 -9.43 -12.72
CA ASP A 219 16.00 -10.70 -12.01
C ASP A 219 14.80 -11.02 -11.10
N ALA A 220 14.21 -10.01 -10.46
CA ALA A 220 12.97 -10.16 -9.69
C ALA A 220 11.79 -10.62 -10.58
N CYS A 221 11.60 -9.99 -11.75
CA CYS A 221 10.59 -10.40 -12.72
C CYS A 221 10.81 -11.84 -13.22
N GLU A 222 12.05 -12.19 -13.59
CA GLU A 222 12.40 -13.53 -14.09
C GLU A 222 12.16 -14.60 -13.03
N LYS A 223 12.48 -14.31 -11.76
CA LYS A 223 12.18 -15.21 -10.63
C LYS A 223 10.68 -15.44 -10.47
N MET A 224 9.84 -14.42 -10.59
CA MET A 224 8.39 -14.60 -10.47
C MET A 224 7.79 -15.38 -11.64
N LEU A 225 8.28 -15.13 -12.86
CA LEU A 225 7.90 -15.93 -14.02
C LEU A 225 8.29 -17.41 -13.84
N GLN A 226 9.48 -17.67 -13.31
CA GLN A 226 9.94 -19.03 -13.01
C GLN A 226 9.04 -19.71 -11.97
N LEU A 227 8.70 -19.03 -10.87
CA LEU A 227 7.78 -19.54 -9.85
C LEU A 227 6.38 -19.84 -10.42
N ALA A 228 5.89 -19.01 -11.35
CA ALA A 228 4.61 -19.24 -12.01
C ALA A 228 4.64 -20.50 -12.88
N LYS A 229 5.73 -20.70 -13.65
CA LYS A 229 5.94 -21.91 -14.46
C LYS A 229 6.04 -23.17 -13.60
N GLU A 230 6.74 -23.10 -12.47
CA GLU A 230 6.85 -24.21 -11.52
C GLU A 230 5.49 -24.57 -10.90
N ALA A 231 4.70 -23.57 -10.50
CA ALA A 231 3.35 -23.78 -10.01
C ALA A 231 2.45 -24.44 -11.07
N GLN A 232 2.55 -23.99 -12.32
CA GLN A 232 1.82 -24.57 -13.44
C GLN A 232 2.25 -26.02 -13.72
N ALA A 233 3.55 -26.30 -13.71
CA ALA A 233 4.10 -27.65 -13.89
C ALA A 233 3.67 -28.61 -12.76
N ALA A 234 3.49 -28.09 -11.54
CA ALA A 234 2.95 -28.82 -10.40
C ALA A 234 1.42 -28.98 -10.41
N GLY A 235 0.72 -28.44 -11.41
CA GLY A 235 -0.74 -28.47 -11.51
C GLY A 235 -1.49 -27.42 -10.68
N ASP A 236 -0.79 -26.53 -9.98
CA ASP A 236 -1.37 -25.43 -9.20
C ASP A 236 -1.63 -24.20 -10.09
N THR A 237 -2.63 -24.35 -10.96
CA THR A 237 -3.04 -23.33 -11.91
C THR A 237 -3.54 -22.05 -11.23
N SER A 238 -4.11 -22.16 -10.01
CA SER A 238 -4.57 -21.00 -9.23
C SER A 238 -3.40 -20.15 -8.75
N LYS A 239 -2.32 -20.77 -8.25
CA LYS A 239 -1.11 -20.06 -7.84
C LYS A 239 -0.37 -19.47 -9.03
N ALA A 240 -0.25 -20.20 -10.14
CA ALA A 240 0.36 -19.69 -11.37
C ALA A 240 -0.37 -18.44 -11.89
N ALA A 241 -1.70 -18.48 -11.98
CA ALA A 241 -2.51 -17.34 -12.40
C ALA A 241 -2.35 -16.13 -11.46
N LYS A 242 -2.32 -16.36 -10.13
CA LYS A 242 -2.09 -15.28 -9.15
C LYS A 242 -0.72 -14.63 -9.29
N LEU A 243 0.32 -15.40 -9.59
CA LEU A 243 1.67 -14.89 -9.79
C LEU A 243 1.76 -14.03 -11.05
N LEU A 244 1.19 -14.49 -12.16
CA LEU A 244 1.19 -13.76 -13.43
C LEU A 244 0.37 -12.47 -13.35
N ALA A 245 -0.79 -12.48 -12.69
CA ALA A 245 -1.64 -11.30 -12.53
C ALA A 245 -0.99 -10.11 -11.79
N LYS A 246 0.13 -10.33 -11.10
CA LYS A 246 0.91 -9.25 -10.45
C LYS A 246 1.86 -8.53 -11.41
N TYR A 247 2.04 -9.05 -12.62
CA TYR A 247 2.99 -8.61 -13.64
C TYR A 247 2.32 -8.24 -14.96
N ASP A 248 1.00 -8.41 -15.06
CA ASP A 248 0.15 -7.89 -16.15
C ASP A 248 -0.21 -6.41 -15.92
#